data_AF-A0A1T4S6L1-F1
#
_entry.id   AF-A0A1T4S6L1-F1
#
_cell.length_a   1.000
_cell.length_b   1.000
_cell.length_c   1.000
_cell.angle_alpha   90.00
_cell.angle_beta   90.00
_cell.angle_gamma   90.00
#
_symmetry.space_group_name_H-M   'P 1'
#
loop_
_entity.id
_entity.type
_entity.pdbx_description
1 polymer ?
#
loop_
_entity_poly.entity_id
_entity_poly.type
_entity_poly.pdbx_seq_one_letter_code
_entity_poly.pdbx_strand_id
1 'polypeptide(L)'
;MKIPGFTHLYGRIFAIFWTTLLVVVVMLVLMFQYDPRSIQAIPDHHLKRLQSQATQVNQRLNQQHSTHKTDLIKRVKALTQRRDNQNNQLYFTTVNGEIIAPQKHTKALRNFITIADNPNKPRQRLYGRWLMAGPFIITTNDQPLFMYSGQIWRGAPPFFVQIMDKPFKLLLVTMLVSTPFLLWLAWAVTRPARRLQQAAERVARGEFEADPTLEQGPQEFKQAGASFNQMVDALNNIISGQQRLLSDISHELRSPLTRLRMATALAQRKQGQSSELSRIDTEAERLEKMISELLELSRMQVNSHQQQQIVDGHSLWYEMLEDARFEAEQHHKTLTYHHLQDWPIKGNPNLLISALENVIRNAIKYGDNVIEINFTQQQQQLLITIDDNGEGVPSDELDDIFRPFYRVSTARDRSSGGTGLGLAITESALRQHSGTIKATSSPLGGLRISITLPLIR
;
A
#
# COMPACT_ATOMS: atom_id res chain seq x y z
N MET A 1 15.69 -8.46 -29.64
CA MET A 1 14.70 -8.17 -28.58
C MET A 1 15.19 -8.85 -27.31
N LYS A 2 15.77 -8.11 -26.35
CA LYS A 2 16.28 -8.70 -25.09
C LYS A 2 15.08 -9.06 -24.22
N ILE A 3 14.92 -10.34 -23.89
CA ILE A 3 13.87 -10.80 -22.97
C ILE A 3 14.18 -10.16 -21.59
N PRO A 4 13.25 -9.41 -20.99
CA PRO A 4 13.49 -8.78 -19.69
C PRO A 4 13.74 -9.86 -18.63
N GLY A 5 14.83 -9.70 -17.87
CA GLY A 5 15.16 -10.62 -16.78
C GLY A 5 14.14 -10.57 -15.64
N PHE A 6 14.10 -11.62 -14.82
CA PHE A 6 13.24 -11.75 -13.62
C PHE A 6 13.49 -10.68 -12.53
N THR A 7 14.48 -9.80 -12.73
CA THR A 7 14.80 -8.66 -11.85
C THR A 7 13.82 -7.50 -12.02
N HIS A 8 13.24 -7.35 -13.21
CA HIS A 8 12.28 -6.32 -13.54
C HIS A 8 10.86 -6.67 -13.05
N LEU A 9 10.13 -5.68 -12.53
CA LEU A 9 8.74 -5.78 -12.11
C LEU A 9 7.86 -6.26 -13.25
N TYR A 10 8.01 -5.66 -14.45
CA TYR A 10 7.29 -6.09 -15.64
C TYR A 10 7.60 -7.55 -16.00
N GLY A 11 8.87 -7.96 -15.91
CA GLY A 11 9.29 -9.34 -16.15
C GLY A 11 8.63 -10.32 -15.17
N ARG A 12 8.54 -9.96 -13.88
CA ARG A 12 7.83 -10.75 -12.87
C ARG A 12 6.33 -10.82 -13.12
N ILE A 13 5.69 -9.69 -13.40
CA ILE A 13 4.25 -9.63 -13.72
C ILE A 13 3.95 -10.52 -14.92
N PHE A 14 4.73 -10.38 -16.00
CA PHE A 14 4.61 -11.17 -17.20
C PHE A 14 4.81 -12.66 -16.91
N ALA A 15 5.88 -13.03 -16.20
CA ALA A 15 6.17 -14.42 -15.86
C ALA A 15 5.07 -15.05 -15.00
N ILE A 16 4.56 -14.34 -13.99
CA ILE A 16 3.46 -14.82 -13.14
C ILE A 16 2.20 -15.01 -13.97
N PHE A 17 1.81 -14.01 -14.77
CA PHE A 17 0.65 -14.08 -15.63
C PHE A 17 0.72 -15.30 -16.57
N TRP A 18 1.82 -15.45 -17.31
CA TRP A 18 1.96 -16.57 -18.24
C TRP A 18 2.10 -17.92 -17.54
N THR A 19 2.70 -17.97 -16.35
CA THR A 19 2.75 -19.19 -15.54
C THR A 19 1.35 -19.57 -15.06
N THR A 20 0.54 -18.62 -14.59
CA THR A 20 -0.85 -18.89 -14.21
C THR A 20 -1.67 -19.38 -15.38
N LEU A 21 -1.54 -18.74 -16.54
CA LEU A 21 -2.22 -19.15 -17.76
C LEU A 21 -1.80 -20.56 -18.18
N LEU A 22 -0.49 -20.84 -18.19
CA LEU A 22 0.05 -22.16 -18.50
C LEU A 22 -0.49 -23.23 -17.55
N VAL A 23 -0.46 -22.97 -16.23
CA VAL A 23 -0.96 -23.91 -15.21
C VAL A 23 -2.45 -24.18 -15.42
N VAL A 24 -3.25 -23.14 -15.67
CA VAL A 24 -4.69 -23.31 -15.95
C VAL A 24 -4.92 -24.09 -17.24
N VAL A 25 -4.20 -23.78 -18.33
CA VAL A 25 -4.32 -24.48 -19.61
C VAL A 25 -3.88 -25.94 -19.49
N VAL A 26 -2.74 -26.22 -18.87
CA VAL A 26 -2.24 -27.59 -18.63
C VAL A 26 -3.23 -28.37 -17.77
N MET A 27 -3.77 -27.75 -16.73
CA MET A 27 -4.81 -28.36 -15.91
C MET A 27 -6.04 -28.73 -16.75
N LEU A 28 -6.53 -27.81 -17.59
CA LEU A 28 -7.68 -28.06 -18.47
C LEU A 28 -7.40 -29.17 -19.50
N VAL A 29 -6.21 -29.19 -20.10
CA VAL A 29 -5.80 -30.22 -21.07
C VAL A 29 -5.68 -31.59 -20.41
N LEU A 30 -5.01 -31.69 -19.26
CA LEU A 30 -4.91 -32.94 -18.49
C LEU A 30 -6.30 -33.43 -18.09
N MET A 31 -7.15 -32.53 -17.62
CA MET A 31 -8.52 -32.83 -17.23
C MET A 31 -9.34 -33.43 -18.39
N PHE A 32 -9.16 -32.90 -19.62
CA PHE A 32 -9.80 -33.44 -20.82
C PHE A 32 -9.18 -34.78 -21.27
N GLN A 33 -7.86 -34.93 -21.23
CA GLN A 33 -7.16 -36.14 -21.66
C GLN A 33 -7.52 -37.36 -20.80
N TYR A 34 -7.72 -37.16 -19.50
CA TYR A 34 -8.11 -38.21 -18.56
C TYR A 34 -9.64 -38.38 -18.41
N ASP A 35 -10.46 -37.75 -19.26
CA ASP A 35 -11.90 -37.97 -19.26
C ASP A 35 -12.24 -39.35 -19.86
N PRO A 36 -12.76 -40.33 -19.08
CA PRO A 36 -13.13 -41.65 -19.57
C PRO A 36 -14.27 -41.64 -20.61
N ARG A 37 -14.99 -40.52 -20.77
CA ARG A 37 -16.03 -40.34 -21.80
C ARG A 37 -15.46 -40.01 -23.18
N SER A 38 -14.19 -39.59 -23.24
CA SER A 38 -13.43 -39.45 -24.48
C SER A 38 -13.02 -40.83 -25.02
N ILE A 39 -12.76 -40.93 -26.33
CA ILE A 39 -12.28 -42.20 -26.91
C ILE A 39 -10.79 -42.38 -26.60
N GLN A 40 -10.45 -43.48 -25.94
CA GLN A 40 -9.09 -43.74 -25.46
C GLN A 40 -8.57 -45.10 -25.94
N ALA A 41 -7.25 -45.27 -25.97
CA ALA A 41 -6.63 -46.57 -26.14
C ALA A 41 -6.93 -47.47 -24.93
N ILE A 42 -7.05 -48.77 -25.16
CA ILE A 42 -7.27 -49.74 -24.08
C ILE A 42 -5.93 -49.97 -23.36
N PRO A 43 -5.84 -49.82 -22.03
CA PRO A 43 -4.63 -50.12 -21.27
C PRO A 43 -4.11 -51.54 -21.52
N ASP A 44 -2.80 -51.74 -21.63
CA ASP A 44 -2.21 -53.01 -22.09
C ASP A 44 -2.69 -54.25 -21.33
N HIS A 45 -2.85 -54.14 -20.01
CA HIS A 45 -3.35 -55.24 -19.17
C HIS A 45 -4.81 -55.61 -19.50
N HIS A 46 -5.67 -54.61 -19.74
CA HIS A 46 -7.05 -54.81 -20.16
C HIS A 46 -7.12 -55.28 -21.62
N LEU A 47 -6.25 -54.77 -22.49
CA LEU A 47 -6.18 -55.16 -23.88
C LEU A 47 -5.85 -56.64 -24.03
N LYS A 48 -4.80 -57.13 -23.34
CA LYS A 48 -4.43 -58.55 -23.33
C LYS A 48 -5.57 -59.45 -22.84
N ARG A 49 -6.30 -59.02 -21.81
CA ARG A 49 -7.46 -59.75 -21.28
C ARG A 49 -8.61 -59.82 -22.28
N LEU A 50 -8.91 -58.73 -22.98
CA LEU A 50 -9.97 -58.70 -23.98
C LEU A 50 -9.58 -59.47 -25.25
N GLN A 51 -8.32 -59.42 -25.65
CA GLN A 51 -7.78 -60.23 -26.74
C GLN A 51 -7.83 -61.73 -26.41
N SER A 52 -7.42 -62.14 -25.21
CA SER A 52 -7.51 -63.55 -24.81
C SER A 52 -8.96 -64.02 -24.73
N GLN A 53 -9.88 -63.17 -24.27
CA GLN A 53 -11.31 -63.44 -24.31
C GLN A 53 -11.83 -63.58 -25.75
N ALA A 54 -11.39 -62.72 -26.68
CA ALA A 54 -11.72 -62.82 -28.10
C ALA A 54 -11.24 -64.16 -28.70
N THR A 55 -10.00 -64.56 -28.41
CA THR A 55 -9.43 -65.84 -28.87
C THR A 55 -10.19 -67.04 -28.32
N GLN A 56 -10.56 -67.04 -27.04
CA GLN A 56 -11.36 -68.11 -26.44
C GLN A 56 -12.76 -68.20 -27.06
N VAL A 57 -13.39 -67.05 -27.33
CA VAL A 57 -14.68 -66.98 -28.02
C VAL A 57 -14.54 -67.52 -29.45
N ASN A 58 -13.47 -67.16 -30.17
CA ASN A 58 -13.19 -67.66 -31.51
C ASN A 58 -13.02 -69.19 -31.54
N GLN A 59 -12.23 -69.74 -30.61
CA GLN A 59 -12.04 -71.18 -30.47
C GLN A 59 -13.35 -71.91 -30.19
N ARG A 60 -14.19 -71.39 -29.28
CA ARG A 60 -15.51 -71.99 -28.97
C ARG A 60 -16.47 -71.96 -30.15
N LEU A 61 -16.46 -70.88 -30.92
CA LEU A 61 -17.29 -70.77 -32.13
C LEU A 61 -16.86 -71.76 -33.21
N ASN A 62 -15.57 -72.05 -33.32
CA ASN A 62 -15.00 -72.96 -34.33
C ASN A 62 -14.98 -74.45 -33.90
N GLN A 63 -15.14 -74.78 -32.62
CA GLN A 63 -15.16 -76.16 -32.12
C GLN A 63 -16.40 -76.96 -32.57
N GLN A 64 -17.55 -76.31 -32.77
CA GLN A 64 -18.74 -76.96 -33.32
C GLN A 64 -18.73 -76.82 -34.86
N HIS A 65 -18.26 -77.84 -35.59
CA HIS A 65 -18.32 -77.86 -37.05
C HIS A 65 -19.77 -77.87 -37.52
N SER A 66 -20.26 -76.77 -38.10
CA SER A 66 -21.60 -76.69 -38.66
C SER A 66 -21.63 -75.70 -39.82
N THR A 67 -22.05 -76.19 -40.98
CA THR A 67 -21.95 -75.60 -42.34
C THR A 67 -23.06 -74.60 -42.68
N HIS A 68 -23.84 -74.12 -41.71
CA HIS A 68 -25.00 -73.25 -41.95
C HIS A 68 -24.96 -71.90 -41.21
N LYS A 69 -25.18 -70.81 -41.97
CA LYS A 69 -25.22 -69.41 -41.49
C LYS A 69 -26.23 -69.18 -40.35
N THR A 70 -27.37 -69.86 -40.40
CA THR A 70 -28.42 -69.80 -39.36
C THR A 70 -27.94 -70.35 -38.02
N ASP A 71 -26.96 -71.25 -38.03
CA ASP A 71 -26.37 -71.85 -36.84
C ASP A 71 -25.30 -70.96 -36.20
N LEU A 72 -24.57 -70.17 -37.01
CA LEU A 72 -23.65 -69.14 -36.50
C LEU A 72 -24.39 -68.10 -35.65
N ILE A 73 -25.52 -67.57 -36.14
CA ILE A 73 -26.33 -66.59 -35.39
C ILE A 73 -26.88 -67.20 -34.10
N LYS A 74 -27.31 -68.47 -34.11
CA LYS A 74 -27.77 -69.17 -32.91
C LYS A 74 -26.63 -69.36 -31.88
N ARG A 75 -25.43 -69.74 -32.31
CA ARG A 75 -24.24 -69.91 -31.46
C ARG A 75 -23.76 -68.60 -30.85
N VAL A 76 -23.69 -67.53 -31.65
CA VAL A 76 -23.37 -66.18 -31.16
C VAL A 76 -24.42 -65.70 -30.16
N LYS A 77 -25.72 -65.91 -30.43
CA LYS A 77 -26.79 -65.59 -29.47
C LYS A 77 -26.64 -66.37 -28.16
N ALA A 78 -26.32 -67.66 -28.21
CA ALA A 78 -26.11 -68.49 -27.02
C ALA A 78 -24.95 -68.00 -26.13
N LEU A 79 -23.88 -67.50 -26.74
CA LEU A 79 -22.75 -66.89 -26.01
C LEU A 79 -23.13 -65.56 -25.34
N THR A 80 -24.02 -64.79 -25.93
CA THR A 80 -24.48 -63.49 -25.39
C THR A 80 -25.61 -63.61 -24.35
N GLN A 81 -26.34 -64.74 -24.32
CA GLN A 81 -27.52 -64.93 -23.46
C GLN A 81 -27.23 -65.68 -22.15
N ARG A 82 -26.01 -66.19 -21.93
CA ARG A 82 -25.65 -66.84 -20.66
C ARG A 82 -25.73 -65.83 -19.51
N ARG A 83 -26.63 -66.12 -18.56
CA ARG A 83 -27.07 -65.29 -17.42
C ARG A 83 -25.96 -64.91 -16.43
N ASP A 84 -24.80 -65.55 -16.53
CA ASP A 84 -23.67 -65.43 -15.60
C ASP A 84 -22.83 -64.15 -15.77
N ASN A 85 -23.10 -63.37 -16.83
CA ASN A 85 -22.26 -62.23 -17.21
C ASN A 85 -22.98 -60.88 -17.10
N GLN A 86 -23.80 -60.67 -16.05
CA GLN A 86 -24.57 -59.42 -15.87
C GLN A 86 -23.72 -58.13 -15.89
N ASN A 87 -22.41 -58.23 -15.64
CA ASN A 87 -21.48 -57.09 -15.63
C ASN A 87 -20.62 -56.97 -16.89
N ASN A 88 -20.61 -57.96 -17.79
CA ASN A 88 -19.80 -57.98 -19.01
C ASN A 88 -20.62 -58.55 -20.17
N GLN A 89 -21.05 -57.68 -21.07
CA GLN A 89 -21.89 -58.03 -22.21
C GLN A 89 -21.06 -58.00 -23.49
N LEU A 90 -20.99 -59.14 -24.18
CA LEU A 90 -20.36 -59.24 -25.48
C LEU A 90 -21.36 -58.89 -26.57
N TYR A 91 -20.91 -58.13 -27.56
CA TYR A 91 -21.67 -57.77 -28.74
C TYR A 91 -20.91 -58.19 -29.98
N PHE A 92 -21.64 -58.66 -30.99
CA PHE A 92 -21.07 -59.13 -32.24
C PHE A 92 -21.70 -58.37 -33.40
N THR A 93 -20.87 -57.88 -34.30
CA THR A 93 -21.30 -57.22 -35.53
C THR A 93 -20.67 -57.85 -36.76
N THR A 94 -21.30 -57.62 -37.91
CA THR A 94 -20.67 -57.85 -39.21
C THR A 94 -19.58 -56.80 -39.46
N VAL A 95 -18.75 -57.02 -40.47
CA VAL A 95 -17.77 -56.03 -40.96
C VAL A 95 -18.45 -54.72 -41.38
N ASN A 96 -19.71 -54.80 -41.83
CA ASN A 96 -20.51 -53.65 -42.23
C ASN A 96 -21.16 -52.91 -41.04
N GLY A 97 -20.87 -53.32 -39.79
CA GLY A 97 -21.39 -52.68 -38.58
C GLY A 97 -22.81 -53.09 -38.20
N GLU A 98 -23.40 -54.11 -38.84
CA GLU A 98 -24.72 -54.61 -38.47
C GLU A 98 -24.65 -55.47 -37.20
N ILE A 99 -25.49 -55.16 -36.21
CA ILE A 99 -25.48 -55.85 -34.91
C ILE A 99 -26.21 -57.20 -35.01
N ILE A 100 -25.48 -58.28 -34.77
CA ILE A 100 -25.99 -59.67 -34.82
C ILE A 100 -26.65 -60.05 -33.50
N ALA A 101 -25.93 -59.87 -32.38
CA ALA A 101 -26.44 -60.13 -31.03
C ALA A 101 -25.54 -59.47 -29.98
N PRO A 102 -26.09 -59.11 -28.80
CA PRO A 102 -27.51 -59.01 -28.47
C PRO A 102 -28.14 -57.73 -29.04
N GLN A 103 -29.44 -57.77 -29.36
CA GLN A 103 -30.19 -56.60 -29.89
C GLN A 103 -30.73 -55.65 -28.79
N LYS A 104 -30.38 -55.88 -27.52
CA LYS A 104 -30.79 -55.06 -26.36
C LYS A 104 -29.68 -54.07 -26.00
N HIS A 105 -30.05 -52.88 -25.50
CA HIS A 105 -29.11 -51.83 -25.03
C HIS A 105 -28.09 -51.34 -26.10
N THR A 106 -28.47 -51.35 -27.39
CA THR A 106 -27.54 -51.11 -28.50
C THR A 106 -27.20 -49.65 -28.80
N LYS A 107 -27.78 -48.65 -28.11
CA LYS A 107 -27.54 -47.23 -28.43
C LYS A 107 -26.06 -46.83 -28.26
N ALA A 108 -25.44 -47.24 -27.15
CA ALA A 108 -24.01 -47.02 -26.90
C ALA A 108 -23.12 -47.73 -27.92
N LEU A 109 -23.48 -48.98 -28.27
CA LEU A 109 -22.75 -49.77 -29.26
C LEU A 109 -22.81 -49.14 -30.65
N ARG A 110 -23.99 -48.74 -31.13
CA ARG A 110 -24.17 -48.11 -32.45
C ARG A 110 -23.28 -46.87 -32.59
N ASN A 111 -23.27 -46.01 -31.57
CA ASN A 111 -22.41 -44.82 -31.54
C ASN A 111 -20.92 -45.16 -31.41
N PHE A 112 -20.57 -46.31 -30.82
CA PHE A 112 -19.19 -46.74 -30.69
C PHE A 112 -18.64 -47.32 -32.00
N ILE A 113 -19.44 -48.12 -32.72
CA ILE A 113 -19.06 -48.72 -34.01
C ILE A 113 -18.68 -47.65 -35.03
N THR A 114 -19.41 -46.53 -35.06
CA THR A 114 -19.11 -45.41 -36.00
C THR A 114 -17.77 -44.72 -35.73
N ILE A 115 -17.16 -44.90 -34.56
CA ILE A 115 -15.93 -44.21 -34.14
C ILE A 115 -14.75 -45.20 -33.99
N ALA A 116 -15.06 -46.48 -33.75
CA ALA A 116 -14.09 -47.56 -33.54
C ALA A 116 -14.43 -48.75 -34.45
N ASP A 117 -13.99 -48.64 -35.70
CA ASP A 117 -14.15 -49.62 -36.78
C ASP A 117 -12.86 -50.41 -37.07
N ASN A 118 -11.70 -49.93 -36.61
CA ASN A 118 -10.40 -50.52 -36.90
C ASN A 118 -9.97 -51.60 -35.88
N PRO A 119 -9.91 -52.89 -36.25
CA PRO A 119 -9.55 -53.97 -35.33
C PRO A 119 -8.07 -53.98 -34.91
N ASN A 120 -7.20 -53.34 -35.68
CA ASN A 120 -5.77 -53.27 -35.38
C ASN A 120 -5.46 -52.25 -34.26
N LYS A 121 -6.40 -51.36 -33.96
CA LYS A 121 -6.28 -50.35 -32.90
C LYS A 121 -7.58 -50.30 -32.10
N PRO A 122 -7.88 -51.34 -31.28
CA PRO A 122 -9.10 -51.36 -30.49
C PRO A 122 -9.05 -50.22 -29.47
N ARG A 123 -10.18 -49.54 -29.33
CA ARG A 123 -10.34 -48.39 -28.43
C ARG A 123 -11.38 -48.70 -27.37
N GLN A 124 -11.52 -47.81 -26.40
CA GLN A 124 -12.59 -47.83 -25.41
C GLN A 124 -13.21 -46.45 -25.20
N ARG A 125 -14.47 -46.43 -24.78
CA ARG A 125 -15.19 -45.19 -24.42
C ARG A 125 -16.31 -45.47 -23.42
N LEU A 126 -16.46 -44.61 -22.41
CA LEU A 126 -17.54 -44.67 -21.44
C LEU A 126 -18.81 -43.98 -21.96
N TYR A 127 -19.91 -44.74 -22.04
CA TYR A 127 -21.26 -44.27 -22.32
C TYR A 127 -22.13 -44.41 -21.07
N GLY A 128 -22.30 -43.33 -20.31
CA GLY A 128 -23.01 -43.38 -19.02
C GLY A 128 -22.26 -44.28 -18.03
N ARG A 129 -22.80 -45.47 -17.75
CA ARG A 129 -22.15 -46.51 -16.91
C ARG A 129 -21.51 -47.65 -17.71
N TRP A 130 -21.62 -47.64 -19.04
CA TRP A 130 -21.13 -48.73 -19.89
C TRP A 130 -19.82 -48.35 -20.56
N LEU A 131 -18.72 -49.04 -20.22
CA LEU A 131 -17.44 -48.93 -20.90
C LEU A 131 -17.45 -49.91 -22.07
N MET A 132 -17.48 -49.37 -23.29
CA MET A 132 -17.42 -50.15 -24.53
C MET A 132 -15.97 -50.25 -24.98
N ALA A 133 -15.55 -51.43 -25.42
CA ALA A 133 -14.20 -51.70 -25.92
C ALA A 133 -14.25 -52.59 -27.17
N GLY A 134 -13.45 -52.27 -28.19
CA GLY A 134 -13.38 -53.01 -29.45
C GLY A 134 -12.92 -52.14 -30.62
N PRO A 135 -12.98 -52.63 -31.86
CA PRO A 135 -13.40 -53.98 -32.26
C PRO A 135 -12.28 -55.01 -32.09
N PHE A 136 -12.65 -56.26 -31.83
CA PHE A 136 -11.75 -57.42 -31.86
C PHE A 136 -12.19 -58.38 -32.96
N ILE A 137 -11.27 -58.79 -33.82
CA ILE A 137 -11.60 -59.68 -34.94
C ILE A 137 -11.82 -61.12 -34.46
N ILE A 138 -12.89 -61.74 -34.96
CA ILE A 138 -13.22 -63.15 -34.75
C ILE A 138 -13.36 -63.79 -36.13
N THR A 139 -12.52 -64.77 -36.42
CA THR A 139 -12.47 -65.49 -37.68
C THR A 139 -13.28 -66.79 -37.58
N THR A 140 -14.53 -66.74 -37.99
CA THR A 140 -15.36 -67.94 -38.19
C THR A 140 -15.19 -68.42 -39.64
N ASN A 141 -15.30 -69.74 -39.88
CA ASN A 141 -15.03 -70.39 -41.17
C ASN A 141 -15.74 -69.78 -42.41
N ASP A 142 -16.80 -68.99 -42.24
CA ASP A 142 -17.56 -68.41 -43.36
C ASP A 142 -17.44 -66.88 -43.52
N GLN A 143 -17.23 -66.07 -42.46
CA GLN A 143 -17.06 -64.60 -42.53
C GLN A 143 -16.35 -64.02 -41.28
N PRO A 144 -15.52 -62.96 -41.41
CA PRO A 144 -14.97 -62.25 -40.26
C PRO A 144 -16.06 -61.46 -39.52
N LEU A 145 -16.07 -61.56 -38.19
CA LEU A 145 -16.96 -60.85 -37.29
C LEU A 145 -16.18 -59.93 -36.37
N PHE A 146 -16.79 -58.82 -35.95
CA PHE A 146 -16.23 -57.95 -34.92
C PHE A 146 -16.92 -58.17 -33.59
N MET A 147 -16.11 -58.36 -32.55
CA MET A 147 -16.54 -58.44 -31.17
C MET A 147 -16.28 -57.12 -30.47
N TYR A 148 -17.29 -56.66 -29.75
CA TYR A 148 -17.22 -55.55 -28.83
C TYR A 148 -17.55 -56.06 -27.41
N SER A 149 -16.87 -55.51 -26.42
CA SER A 149 -17.08 -55.83 -25.01
C SER A 149 -17.66 -54.61 -24.32
N GLY A 150 -18.79 -54.77 -23.62
CA GLY A 150 -19.42 -53.75 -22.82
C GLY A 150 -19.38 -54.15 -21.35
N GLN A 151 -18.63 -53.42 -20.51
CA GLN A 151 -18.61 -53.64 -19.06
C GLN A 151 -19.25 -52.49 -18.29
N ILE A 152 -19.86 -52.81 -17.15
CA ILE A 152 -20.35 -51.77 -16.22
C ILE A 152 -19.14 -51.16 -15.51
N TRP A 153 -18.92 -49.85 -15.72
CA TRP A 153 -17.93 -49.07 -15.00
C TRP A 153 -18.38 -48.86 -13.56
N ARG A 154 -17.67 -49.48 -12.61
CA ARG A 154 -17.94 -49.41 -11.17
C ARG A 154 -17.08 -48.38 -10.42
N GLY A 155 -16.14 -47.74 -11.09
CA GLY A 155 -15.38 -46.65 -10.49
C GLY A 155 -16.29 -45.45 -10.21
N ALA A 156 -16.09 -44.75 -9.10
CA ALA A 156 -16.68 -43.43 -8.92
C ALA A 156 -16.31 -42.57 -10.14
N PRO A 157 -17.23 -41.78 -10.71
CA PRO A 157 -16.85 -40.85 -11.77
C PRO A 157 -15.70 -40.00 -11.20
N PRO A 158 -14.54 -39.94 -11.88
CA PRO A 158 -13.39 -39.19 -11.38
C PRO A 158 -13.86 -37.81 -10.94
N PHE A 159 -13.36 -37.29 -9.81
CA PHE A 159 -13.75 -35.97 -9.29
C PHE A 159 -13.72 -34.90 -10.39
N PHE A 160 -12.72 -34.98 -11.27
CA PHE A 160 -12.56 -34.15 -12.47
C PHE A 160 -13.77 -34.21 -13.43
N VAL A 161 -14.33 -35.38 -13.73
CA VAL A 161 -15.50 -35.51 -14.61
C VAL A 161 -16.73 -34.81 -14.01
N GLN A 162 -16.90 -34.87 -12.69
CA GLN A 162 -18.00 -34.18 -12.01
C GLN A 162 -17.87 -32.65 -12.01
N ILE A 163 -16.65 -32.14 -12.20
CA ILE A 163 -16.36 -30.71 -12.33
C ILE A 163 -16.64 -30.25 -13.75
N MET A 164 -16.30 -31.05 -14.77
CA MET A 164 -16.59 -30.71 -16.18
C MET A 164 -18.10 -30.60 -16.47
N ASP A 165 -18.92 -31.42 -15.81
CA ASP A 165 -20.37 -31.44 -16.02
C ASP A 165 -21.10 -30.17 -15.55
N LYS A 166 -20.44 -29.35 -14.72
CA LYS A 166 -21.05 -28.12 -14.18
C LYS A 166 -20.14 -26.92 -14.43
N PRO A 167 -20.52 -25.97 -15.31
CA PRO A 167 -19.65 -24.84 -15.66
C PRO A 167 -19.22 -24.02 -14.44
N PHE A 168 -20.09 -23.90 -13.43
CA PHE A 168 -19.77 -23.23 -12.16
C PHE A 168 -18.65 -23.91 -11.36
N LYS A 169 -18.56 -25.25 -11.36
CA LYS A 169 -17.48 -25.96 -10.66
C LYS A 169 -16.15 -25.76 -11.35
N LEU A 170 -16.15 -25.77 -12.69
CA LEU A 170 -14.96 -25.49 -13.48
C LEU A 170 -14.43 -24.08 -13.20
N LEU A 171 -15.33 -23.08 -13.22
CA LEU A 171 -15.00 -21.70 -12.87
C LEU A 171 -14.39 -21.62 -11.46
N LEU A 172 -15.03 -22.24 -10.47
CA LEU A 172 -14.55 -22.23 -9.08
C LEU A 172 -13.13 -22.83 -8.97
N VAL A 173 -12.86 -23.93 -9.66
CA VAL A 173 -11.52 -24.56 -9.67
C VAL A 173 -10.49 -23.65 -10.33
N THR A 174 -10.80 -23.07 -11.50
CA THR A 174 -9.89 -22.13 -12.17
C THR A 174 -9.58 -20.92 -11.30
N MET A 175 -10.58 -20.38 -10.61
CA MET A 175 -10.42 -19.26 -9.68
C MET A 175 -9.56 -19.66 -8.48
N LEU A 176 -9.76 -20.85 -7.91
CA LEU A 176 -8.98 -21.34 -6.77
C LEU A 176 -7.50 -21.49 -7.14
N VAL A 177 -7.21 -21.94 -8.36
CA VAL A 177 -5.83 -22.05 -8.87
C VAL A 177 -5.22 -20.68 -9.16
N SER A 178 -5.96 -19.73 -9.76
CA SER A 178 -5.41 -18.42 -10.14
C SER A 178 -5.27 -17.43 -8.98
N THR A 179 -6.16 -17.49 -7.99
CA THR A 179 -6.22 -16.57 -6.83
C THR A 179 -4.89 -16.43 -6.06
N PRO A 180 -4.19 -17.52 -5.65
CA PRO A 180 -2.95 -17.37 -4.88
C PRO A 180 -1.86 -16.64 -5.65
N PHE A 181 -1.76 -16.84 -6.97
CA PHE A 181 -0.78 -16.14 -7.80
C PHE A 181 -1.12 -14.66 -7.96
N LEU A 182 -2.41 -14.32 -8.13
CA LEU A 182 -2.85 -12.92 -8.22
C LEU A 182 -2.66 -12.19 -6.89
N LEU A 183 -2.98 -12.83 -5.76
CA LEU A 183 -2.73 -12.27 -4.42
C LEU A 183 -1.24 -12.03 -4.17
N TRP A 184 -0.39 -12.99 -4.56
CA TRP A 184 1.06 -12.83 -4.45
C TRP A 184 1.59 -11.67 -5.29
N LEU A 185 1.10 -11.53 -6.54
CA LEU A 185 1.45 -10.42 -7.42
C LEU A 185 0.98 -9.08 -6.85
N ALA A 186 -0.26 -9.00 -6.38
CA ALA A 186 -0.80 -7.80 -5.74
C ALA A 186 0.05 -7.37 -4.53
N TRP A 187 0.45 -8.32 -3.69
CA TRP A 187 1.32 -8.06 -2.54
C TRP A 187 2.72 -7.59 -2.96
N ALA A 188 3.31 -8.21 -3.99
CA ALA A 188 4.63 -7.86 -4.51
C ALA A 188 4.71 -6.42 -5.07
N VAL A 189 3.60 -5.89 -5.62
CA VAL A 189 3.52 -4.52 -6.15
C VAL A 189 3.12 -3.52 -5.05
N THR A 190 2.11 -3.85 -4.24
CA THR A 190 1.50 -2.91 -3.29
C THR A 190 2.43 -2.58 -2.12
N ARG A 191 3.19 -3.57 -1.62
CA ARG A 191 4.06 -3.39 -0.45
C ARG A 191 5.15 -2.35 -0.69
N PRO A 192 5.98 -2.39 -1.76
CA PRO A 192 6.98 -1.36 -2.02
C PRO A 192 6.36 0.00 -2.36
N ALA A 193 5.23 0.04 -3.07
CA ALA A 193 4.54 1.31 -3.35
C ALA A 193 4.08 2.04 -2.08
N ARG A 194 3.52 1.32 -1.10
CA ARG A 194 3.14 1.89 0.20
C ARG A 194 4.34 2.42 0.99
N ARG A 195 5.51 1.78 0.89
CA ARG A 195 6.73 2.28 1.54
C ARG A 195 7.17 3.62 0.96
N LEU A 196 7.17 3.76 -0.37
CA LEU A 196 7.47 5.04 -1.03
C LEU A 196 6.47 6.12 -0.62
N GLN A 197 5.16 5.81 -0.56
CA GLN A 197 4.15 6.74 -0.07
C GLN A 197 4.45 7.20 1.36
N GLN A 198 4.71 6.26 2.28
CA GLN A 198 5.04 6.57 3.67
C GLN A 198 6.31 7.40 3.80
N ALA A 199 7.34 7.12 2.99
CA ALA A 199 8.55 7.93 2.96
C ALA A 199 8.29 9.36 2.46
N ALA A 200 7.46 9.51 1.42
CA ALA A 200 7.05 10.84 0.94
C ALA A 200 6.23 11.61 2.00
N GLU A 201 5.33 10.94 2.73
CA GLU A 201 4.59 11.55 3.84
C GLU A 201 5.51 12.00 4.99
N ARG A 202 6.57 11.24 5.29
CA ARG A 202 7.60 11.63 6.29
C ARG A 202 8.34 12.89 5.85
N VAL A 203 8.84 12.93 4.61
CA VAL A 203 9.49 14.11 4.04
C VAL A 203 8.56 15.33 4.06
N ALA A 204 7.28 15.14 3.75
CA ALA A 204 6.28 16.22 3.80
C ALA A 204 6.05 16.78 5.22
N ARG A 205 6.33 16.00 6.26
CA ARG A 205 6.28 16.43 7.68
C ARG A 205 7.59 17.08 8.14
N GLY A 206 8.62 17.13 7.29
CA GLY A 206 9.95 17.67 7.62
C GLY A 206 10.96 16.63 8.11
N GLU A 207 10.63 15.34 8.04
CA GLU A 207 11.56 14.25 8.37
C GLU A 207 12.40 13.89 7.15
N PHE A 208 13.59 14.49 7.04
CA PHE A 208 14.51 14.27 5.92
C PHE A 208 15.51 13.15 6.23
N GLU A 209 15.03 11.91 6.36
CA GLU A 209 15.90 10.74 6.57
C GLU A 209 15.82 9.76 5.40
N ALA A 210 16.97 9.42 4.81
CA ALA A 210 17.07 8.41 3.78
C ALA A 210 16.66 7.04 4.34
N ASP A 211 15.88 6.27 3.58
CA ASP A 211 15.37 4.96 3.98
C ASP A 211 15.97 3.87 3.09
N PRO A 212 16.96 3.09 3.59
CA PRO A 212 17.59 2.01 2.83
C PRO A 212 16.61 0.90 2.41
N THR A 213 15.45 0.79 3.06
CA THR A 213 14.46 -0.24 2.73
C THR A 213 13.71 0.04 1.43
N LEU A 214 13.77 1.30 0.93
CA LEU A 214 13.23 1.70 -0.37
C LEU A 214 14.08 1.17 -1.54
N GLU A 215 15.37 0.92 -1.32
CA GLU A 215 16.31 0.40 -2.33
C GLU A 215 16.25 -1.13 -2.47
N GLN A 216 15.25 -1.76 -1.85
CA GLN A 216 15.03 -3.19 -1.89
C GLN A 216 13.88 -3.55 -2.84
N GLY A 217 13.97 -4.73 -3.45
CA GLY A 217 12.88 -5.30 -4.25
C GLY A 217 13.17 -5.28 -5.76
N PRO A 218 12.11 -5.26 -6.60
CA PRO A 218 12.24 -5.21 -8.06
C PRO A 218 13.05 -4.00 -8.52
N GLN A 219 13.72 -4.14 -9.66
CA GLN A 219 14.69 -3.16 -10.14
C GLN A 219 14.13 -1.73 -10.28
N GLU A 220 12.88 -1.59 -10.71
CA GLU A 220 12.19 -0.31 -10.88
C GLU A 220 11.94 0.38 -9.53
N PHE A 221 11.51 -0.39 -8.52
CA PHE A 221 11.32 0.13 -7.17
C PHE A 221 12.64 0.44 -6.49
N LYS A 222 13.67 -0.39 -6.69
CA LYS A 222 15.02 -0.13 -6.21
C LYS A 222 15.58 1.17 -6.79
N GLN A 223 15.41 1.39 -8.09
CA GLN A 223 15.85 2.61 -8.75
C GLN A 223 15.06 3.83 -8.26
N ALA A 224 13.73 3.72 -8.15
CA ALA A 224 12.90 4.79 -7.59
C ALA A 224 13.27 5.12 -6.14
N GLY A 225 13.53 4.11 -5.31
CA GLY A 225 13.99 4.28 -3.93
C GLY A 225 15.35 4.95 -3.84
N ALA A 226 16.31 4.57 -4.69
CA ALA A 226 17.63 5.20 -4.73
C ALA A 226 17.53 6.68 -5.16
N SER A 227 16.73 6.98 -6.19
CA SER A 227 16.48 8.37 -6.62
C SER A 227 15.75 9.18 -5.54
N PHE A 228 14.82 8.56 -4.81
CA PHE A 228 14.15 9.20 -3.68
C PHE A 228 15.14 9.52 -2.55
N ASN A 229 16.00 8.58 -2.16
CA ASN A 229 17.02 8.82 -1.14
C ASN A 229 18.01 9.92 -1.56
N GLN A 230 18.45 9.93 -2.82
CA GLN A 230 19.28 11.01 -3.37
C GLN A 230 18.60 12.38 -3.28
N MET A 231 17.29 12.45 -3.53
CA MET A 231 16.51 13.68 -3.39
C MET A 231 16.45 14.12 -1.91
N VAL A 232 16.25 13.20 -0.97
CA VAL A 232 16.26 13.49 0.47
C VAL A 232 17.64 14.02 0.91
N ASP A 233 18.73 13.38 0.48
CA ASP A 233 20.09 13.84 0.78
C ASP A 233 20.38 15.22 0.17
N ALA A 234 19.91 15.48 -1.06
CA ALA A 234 20.05 16.79 -1.70
C ALA A 234 19.28 17.87 -0.92
N LEU A 235 18.06 17.58 -0.46
CA LEU A 235 17.27 18.50 0.37
C LEU A 235 17.99 18.79 1.69
N ASN A 236 18.51 17.77 2.38
CA ASN A 236 19.31 17.94 3.58
C ASN A 236 20.52 18.85 3.35
N ASN A 237 21.27 18.61 2.27
CA ASN A 237 22.43 19.43 1.94
C ASN A 237 22.06 20.89 1.66
N ILE A 238 20.94 21.16 0.99
CA ILE A 238 20.43 22.51 0.75
C ILE A 238 20.07 23.18 2.08
N ILE A 239 19.32 22.50 2.94
CA ILE A 239 18.87 23.00 4.23
C ILE A 239 20.07 23.31 5.14
N SER A 240 20.98 22.35 5.32
CA SER A 240 22.21 22.53 6.12
C SER A 240 23.15 23.57 5.50
N GLY A 241 23.13 23.75 4.18
CA GLY A 241 23.84 24.81 3.48
C GLY A 241 23.29 26.19 3.81
N GLN A 242 21.96 26.36 3.76
CA GLN A 242 21.29 27.60 4.11
C GLN A 242 21.55 28.01 5.57
N GLN A 243 21.57 27.05 6.50
CA GLN A 243 21.91 27.31 7.91
C GLN A 243 23.35 27.79 8.10
N ARG A 244 24.31 27.13 7.47
CA ARG A 244 25.72 27.55 7.51
C ARG A 244 25.87 28.96 6.95
N LEU A 245 25.27 29.23 5.80
CA LEU A 245 25.28 30.56 5.19
C LEU A 245 24.71 31.63 6.14
N LEU A 246 23.56 31.38 6.77
CA LEU A 246 22.98 32.34 7.71
C LEU A 246 23.87 32.54 8.93
N SER A 247 24.47 31.47 9.46
CA SER A 247 25.43 31.52 10.56
C SER A 247 26.64 32.38 10.19
N ASP A 248 27.22 32.15 9.02
CA ASP A 248 28.40 32.86 8.52
C ASP A 248 28.10 34.34 8.30
N ILE A 249 26.97 34.65 7.62
CA ILE A 249 26.51 36.03 7.41
C ILE A 249 26.36 36.74 8.75
N SER A 250 25.81 36.09 9.77
CA SER A 250 25.58 36.70 11.07
C SER A 250 26.87 36.98 11.83
N HIS A 251 27.86 36.09 11.75
CA HIS A 251 29.19 36.35 12.29
C HIS A 251 29.87 37.53 11.57
N GLU A 252 29.78 37.57 10.24
CA GLU A 252 30.34 38.65 9.43
C GLU A 252 29.63 39.99 9.62
N LEU A 253 28.33 40.00 9.93
CA LEU A 253 27.57 41.22 10.24
C LEU A 253 27.80 41.73 11.67
N ARG A 254 28.08 40.85 12.64
CA ARG A 254 28.36 41.26 14.03
C ARG A 254 29.63 42.12 14.11
N SER A 255 30.69 41.77 13.37
CA SER A 255 31.96 42.50 13.37
C SER A 255 31.86 44.00 12.97
N PRO A 256 31.26 44.38 11.82
CA PRO A 256 31.06 45.78 11.47
C PRO A 256 30.08 46.48 12.42
N LEU A 257 29.10 45.78 12.98
CA LEU A 257 28.16 46.34 13.95
C LEU A 257 28.86 46.71 15.27
N THR A 258 29.71 45.82 15.80
CA THR A 258 30.55 46.12 16.97
C THR A 258 31.45 47.34 16.71
N ARG A 259 32.05 47.43 15.51
CA ARG A 259 32.88 48.59 15.13
C ARG A 259 32.06 49.88 15.03
N LEU A 260 30.84 49.82 14.51
CA LEU A 260 29.93 50.96 14.43
C LEU A 260 29.54 51.45 15.82
N ARG A 261 29.19 50.54 16.74
CA ARG A 261 28.91 50.87 18.15
C ARG A 261 30.13 51.45 18.88
N MET A 262 31.33 50.94 18.60
CA MET A 262 32.56 51.54 19.14
C MET A 262 32.79 52.96 18.61
N ALA A 263 32.52 53.20 17.32
CA ALA A 263 32.64 54.52 16.72
C ALA A 263 31.61 55.51 17.29
N THR A 264 30.35 55.10 17.51
CA THR A 264 29.33 55.94 18.15
C THR A 264 29.67 56.25 19.61
N ALA A 265 30.16 55.27 20.38
CA ALA A 265 30.60 55.48 21.75
C ALA A 265 31.80 56.44 21.83
N LEU A 266 32.77 56.33 20.91
CA LEU A 266 33.89 57.27 20.81
C LEU A 266 33.44 58.68 20.40
N ALA A 267 32.47 58.78 19.50
CA ALA A 267 31.88 60.06 19.09
C ALA A 267 31.13 60.72 20.26
N GLN A 268 30.31 59.96 21.00
CA GLN A 268 29.63 60.44 22.21
C GLN A 268 30.62 60.94 23.25
N ARG A 269 31.74 60.22 23.46
CA ARG A 269 32.78 60.65 24.41
C ARG A 269 33.48 61.94 23.98
N LYS A 270 33.67 62.18 22.67
CA LYS A 270 34.38 63.35 22.15
C LYS A 270 33.50 64.59 21.96
N GLN A 271 32.26 64.41 21.53
CA GLN A 271 31.35 65.49 21.12
C GLN A 271 30.17 65.69 22.08
N GLY A 272 30.05 64.85 23.12
CA GLY A 272 28.90 64.83 24.01
C GLY A 272 27.75 63.99 23.46
N GLN A 273 26.67 63.89 24.24
CA GLN A 273 25.50 63.10 23.86
C GLN A 273 24.70 63.86 22.78
N SER A 274 24.55 63.25 21.61
CA SER A 274 23.71 63.78 20.51
C SER A 274 22.53 62.84 20.28
N SER A 275 21.38 63.42 19.91
CA SER A 275 20.16 62.67 19.63
C SER A 275 20.36 61.72 18.43
N GLU A 276 21.18 62.14 17.48
CA GLU A 276 21.57 61.40 16.28
C GLU A 276 22.46 60.20 16.64
N LEU A 277 23.46 60.39 17.51
CA LEU A 277 24.34 59.31 17.97
C LEU A 277 23.56 58.26 18.78
N SER A 278 22.63 58.70 19.63
CA SER A 278 21.75 57.78 20.35
C SER A 278 20.85 56.98 19.41
N ARG A 279 20.29 57.63 18.38
CA ARG A 279 19.49 56.94 17.35
C ARG A 279 20.30 55.89 16.58
N ILE A 280 21.55 56.21 16.21
CA ILE A 280 22.42 55.26 15.50
C ILE A 280 22.73 54.05 16.38
N ASP A 281 23.03 54.24 17.67
CA ASP A 281 23.29 53.11 18.58
C ASP A 281 22.04 52.24 18.79
N THR A 282 20.86 52.85 18.95
CA THR A 282 19.59 52.11 19.04
C THR A 282 19.29 51.30 17.78
N GLU A 283 19.52 51.84 16.58
CA GLU A 283 19.34 51.08 15.33
C GLU A 283 20.39 49.96 15.19
N ALA A 284 21.61 50.17 15.69
CA ALA A 284 22.62 49.13 15.72
C ALA A 284 22.21 47.96 16.63
N GLU A 285 21.71 48.24 17.84
CA GLU A 285 21.18 47.20 18.74
C GLU A 285 19.99 46.47 18.13
N ARG A 286 19.11 47.20 17.41
CA ARG A 286 17.98 46.60 16.72
C ARG A 286 18.40 45.62 15.61
N LEU A 287 19.42 45.98 14.83
CA LEU A 287 20.00 45.08 13.83
C LEU A 287 20.63 43.85 14.47
N GLU A 288 21.34 44.00 15.60
CA GLU A 288 21.94 42.88 16.32
C GLU A 288 20.88 41.88 16.80
N LYS A 289 19.79 42.41 17.36
CA LYS A 289 18.65 41.60 17.79
C LYS A 289 17.98 40.89 16.62
N MET A 290 17.77 41.58 15.50
CA MET A 290 17.17 40.99 14.29
C MET A 290 18.01 39.86 13.70
N ILE A 291 19.33 40.04 13.64
CA ILE A 291 20.25 39.00 13.15
C ILE A 291 20.19 37.78 14.08
N SER A 292 20.18 38.01 15.40
CA SER A 292 20.12 36.93 16.39
C SER A 292 18.81 36.15 16.31
N GLU A 293 17.67 36.83 16.20
CA GLU A 293 16.35 36.20 16.06
C GLU A 293 16.22 35.42 14.74
N LEU A 294 16.78 35.94 13.64
CA LEU A 294 16.76 35.25 12.34
C LEU A 294 17.60 33.96 12.36
N LEU A 295 18.77 34.00 13.02
CA LEU A 295 19.59 32.82 13.24
C LEU A 295 18.88 31.77 14.08
N GLU A 296 18.22 32.20 15.15
CA GLU A 296 17.42 31.29 15.96
C GLU A 296 16.31 30.65 15.12
N LEU A 297 15.54 31.44 14.36
CA LEU A 297 14.49 30.93 13.47
C LEU A 297 15.04 29.87 12.49
N SER A 298 16.21 30.12 11.89
CA SER A 298 16.87 29.17 10.99
C SER A 298 17.35 27.89 11.68
N ARG A 299 17.85 27.99 12.91
CA ARG A 299 18.26 26.82 13.70
C ARG A 299 17.05 25.98 14.14
N MET A 300 15.96 26.65 14.52
CA MET A 300 14.72 26.00 14.94
C MET A 300 14.12 25.14 13.84
N GLN A 301 14.20 25.55 12.56
CA GLN A 301 13.60 24.83 11.44
C GLN A 301 14.16 23.40 11.19
N VAL A 302 15.33 23.06 11.74
CA VAL A 302 16.06 21.83 11.36
C VAL A 302 16.34 20.90 12.54
N ASN A 303 16.53 21.43 13.75
CA ASN A 303 16.96 20.64 14.91
C ASN A 303 15.82 20.18 15.84
N SER A 304 14.56 20.33 15.42
CA SER A 304 13.37 20.14 16.27
C SER A 304 13.14 18.70 16.73
N HIS A 305 13.69 17.70 16.03
CA HIS A 305 13.51 16.29 16.38
C HIS A 305 14.52 15.74 17.40
N GLN A 306 15.67 16.39 17.61
CA GLN A 306 16.73 15.84 18.46
C GLN A 306 16.52 16.05 19.98
N GLN A 307 15.54 16.86 20.39
CA GLN A 307 15.32 17.21 21.82
C GLN A 307 13.84 17.21 22.22
N GLN A 308 13.01 16.37 21.60
CA GLN A 308 11.63 16.21 22.08
C GLN A 308 11.61 15.38 23.36
N GLN A 309 11.09 15.96 24.44
CA GLN A 309 10.82 15.27 25.68
C GLN A 309 9.36 15.50 26.11
N ILE A 310 8.89 14.65 27.03
CA ILE A 310 7.59 14.87 27.67
C ILE A 310 7.81 15.90 28.76
N VAL A 311 7.13 17.04 28.65
CA VAL A 311 7.14 18.11 29.64
C VAL A 311 5.74 18.35 30.15
N ASP A 312 5.68 18.81 31.39
CA ASP A 312 4.45 19.26 32.01
C ASP A 312 4.24 20.77 31.76
N GLY A 313 3.06 21.15 31.26
CA GLY A 313 2.73 22.52 30.89
C GLY A 313 2.77 23.52 32.04
N HIS A 314 2.40 23.11 33.27
CA HIS A 314 2.52 23.96 34.45
C HIS A 314 4.00 24.31 34.69
N SER A 315 4.83 23.28 34.85
CA SER A 315 6.28 23.45 35.09
C SER A 315 7.00 24.19 33.95
N LEU A 316 6.49 24.06 32.72
CA LEU A 316 7.06 24.67 31.54
C LEU A 316 6.87 26.19 31.48
N TRP A 317 5.68 26.69 31.82
CA TRP A 317 5.32 28.09 31.58
C TRP A 317 5.17 28.94 32.84
N TYR A 318 5.14 28.34 34.03
CA TYR A 318 4.92 29.08 35.28
C TYR A 318 5.91 30.24 35.48
N GLU A 319 7.22 29.97 35.45
CA GLU A 319 8.25 31.00 35.66
C GLU A 319 8.17 32.12 34.61
N MET A 320 8.00 31.75 33.32
CA MET A 320 7.85 32.72 32.24
C MET A 320 6.59 33.59 32.38
N LEU A 321 5.46 33.02 32.84
CA LEU A 321 4.23 33.78 33.08
C LEU A 321 4.37 34.75 34.26
N GLU A 322 5.11 34.38 35.30
CA GLU A 322 5.41 35.27 36.44
C GLU A 322 6.30 36.43 36.01
N ASP A 323 7.34 36.17 35.21
CA ASP A 323 8.21 37.20 34.63
C ASP A 323 7.42 38.15 33.70
N ALA A 324 6.54 37.60 32.87
CA ALA A 324 5.67 38.38 32.00
C ALA A 324 4.66 39.24 32.78
N ARG A 325 4.12 38.73 33.90
CA ARG A 325 3.27 39.52 34.80
C ARG A 325 4.06 40.69 35.40
N PHE A 326 5.30 40.46 35.83
CA PHE A 326 6.17 41.52 36.33
C PHE A 326 6.49 42.56 35.25
N GLU A 327 6.81 42.15 34.00
CA GLU A 327 7.03 43.07 32.86
C GLU A 327 5.78 43.92 32.59
N ALA A 328 4.59 43.31 32.59
CA ALA A 328 3.32 44.03 32.40
C ALA A 328 3.10 45.10 33.49
N GLU A 329 3.37 44.79 34.76
CA GLU A 329 3.26 45.73 35.88
C GLU A 329 4.22 46.93 35.73
N GLN A 330 5.46 46.71 35.26
CA GLN A 330 6.41 47.79 34.96
C GLN A 330 5.90 48.73 33.85
N HIS A 331 5.06 48.23 32.96
CA HIS A 331 4.39 49.01 31.92
C HIS A 331 3.01 49.54 32.33
N HIS A 332 2.64 49.45 33.61
CA HIS A 332 1.33 49.84 34.15
C HIS A 332 0.15 49.10 33.50
N LYS A 333 0.34 47.82 33.16
CA LYS A 333 -0.68 46.93 32.58
C LYS A 333 -1.00 45.80 33.54
N THR A 334 -2.20 45.26 33.42
CA THR A 334 -2.66 44.11 34.19
C THR A 334 -2.65 42.87 33.30
N LEU A 335 -1.79 41.91 33.62
CA LEU A 335 -1.77 40.59 33.01
C LEU A 335 -2.40 39.58 33.98
N THR A 336 -3.45 38.91 33.53
CA THR A 336 -4.10 37.83 34.28
C THR A 336 -4.00 36.53 33.51
N TYR A 337 -3.80 35.42 34.23
CA TYR A 337 -3.86 34.09 33.65
C TYR A 337 -4.60 33.13 34.59
N HIS A 338 -5.39 32.22 34.02
CA HIS A 338 -6.07 31.18 34.80
C HIS A 338 -5.11 30.09 35.27
N HIS A 339 -5.48 29.39 36.35
CA HIS A 339 -4.64 28.36 36.97
C HIS A 339 -4.14 27.32 35.95
N LEU A 340 -2.81 27.18 35.88
CA LEU A 340 -2.15 26.14 35.09
C LEU A 340 -2.46 24.77 35.70
N GLN A 341 -2.75 23.79 34.85
CA GLN A 341 -2.91 22.39 35.26
C GLN A 341 -1.76 21.56 34.70
N ASP A 342 -1.66 20.32 35.17
CA ASP A 342 -0.68 19.39 34.64
C ASP A 342 -1.08 18.96 33.22
N TRP A 343 -0.30 19.37 32.23
CA TRP A 343 -0.56 19.09 30.81
C TRP A 343 0.65 18.40 30.20
N PRO A 344 0.59 17.08 29.95
CA PRO A 344 1.70 16.36 29.33
C PRO A 344 1.79 16.72 27.84
N ILE A 345 2.86 17.42 27.46
CA ILE A 345 3.13 17.88 26.10
C ILE A 345 4.42 17.23 25.62
N LYS A 346 4.44 16.77 24.36
CA LYS A 346 5.68 16.27 23.73
C LYS A 346 6.34 17.42 22.97
N GLY A 347 7.53 17.84 23.39
CA GLY A 347 8.21 18.91 22.68
C GLY A 347 9.58 19.29 23.19
N ASN A 348 10.18 20.25 22.51
CA ASN A 348 11.36 20.95 22.98
C ASN A 348 10.92 22.09 23.94
N PRO A 349 11.31 22.04 25.23
CA PRO A 349 10.86 23.00 26.23
C PRO A 349 11.17 24.45 25.85
N ASN A 350 12.40 24.71 25.39
CA ASN A 350 12.88 26.06 25.08
C ASN A 350 12.06 26.68 23.94
N LEU A 351 11.70 25.88 22.94
CA LEU A 351 10.89 26.35 21.81
C LEU A 351 9.46 26.66 22.22
N LEU A 352 8.86 25.83 23.09
CA LEU A 352 7.51 26.05 23.58
C LEU A 352 7.41 27.25 24.53
N ILE A 353 8.45 27.49 25.35
CA ILE A 353 8.56 28.71 26.17
C ILE A 353 8.67 29.94 25.26
N SER A 354 9.65 29.95 24.35
CA SER A 354 9.88 31.07 23.43
C SER A 354 8.66 31.39 22.56
N ALA A 355 7.95 30.37 22.08
CA ALA A 355 6.75 30.54 21.27
C ALA A 355 5.64 31.30 22.02
N LEU A 356 5.39 30.94 23.27
CA LEU A 356 4.36 31.58 24.10
C LEU A 356 4.82 32.95 24.59
N GLU A 357 6.07 33.08 25.03
CA GLU A 357 6.67 34.33 25.47
C GLU A 357 6.61 35.40 24.37
N ASN A 358 6.93 35.05 23.12
CA ASN A 358 6.84 35.97 21.98
C ASN A 358 5.42 36.55 21.78
N VAL A 359 4.39 35.73 21.99
CA VAL A 359 2.99 36.17 21.88
C VAL A 359 2.61 37.07 23.05
N ILE A 360 2.96 36.68 24.27
CA ILE A 360 2.64 37.45 25.48
C ILE A 360 3.34 38.81 25.45
N ARG A 361 4.62 38.85 25.06
CA ARG A 361 5.35 40.12 24.93
C ARG A 361 4.77 41.02 23.83
N ASN A 362 4.24 40.46 22.75
CA ASN A 362 3.48 41.24 21.77
C ASN A 362 2.20 41.81 22.39
N ALA A 363 1.46 41.03 23.17
CA ALA A 363 0.27 41.52 23.89
C ALA A 363 0.63 42.63 24.91
N ILE A 364 1.71 42.48 25.68
CA ILE A 364 2.23 43.52 26.59
C ILE A 364 2.63 44.77 25.82
N LYS A 365 3.21 44.63 24.63
CA LYS A 365 3.70 45.76 23.85
C LYS A 365 2.57 46.55 23.18
N TYR A 366 1.57 45.87 22.60
CA TYR A 366 0.54 46.50 21.76
C TYR A 366 -0.82 46.66 22.45
N GLY A 367 -1.12 45.86 23.47
CA GLY A 367 -2.30 46.02 24.31
C GLY A 367 -2.27 47.34 25.07
N ASP A 368 -3.42 47.88 25.46
CA ASP A 368 -3.47 49.15 26.17
C ASP A 368 -3.15 48.97 27.65
N ASN A 369 -3.98 48.24 28.38
CA ASN A 369 -3.83 48.06 29.84
C ASN A 369 -4.28 46.69 30.37
N VAL A 370 -4.99 45.86 29.59
CA VAL A 370 -5.48 44.55 30.05
C VAL A 370 -5.06 43.45 29.10
N ILE A 371 -4.49 42.38 29.66
CA ILE A 371 -4.08 41.16 28.95
C ILE A 371 -4.63 39.95 29.72
N GLU A 372 -5.33 39.07 29.02
CA GLU A 372 -5.91 37.85 29.60
C GLU A 372 -5.35 36.61 28.89
N ILE A 373 -4.86 35.64 29.67
CA ILE A 373 -4.33 34.38 29.16
C ILE A 373 -5.16 33.22 29.73
N ASN A 374 -5.81 32.47 28.84
CA ASN A 374 -6.64 31.34 29.22
C ASN A 374 -6.08 30.04 28.65
N PHE A 375 -6.01 29.02 29.49
CA PHE A 375 -5.64 27.67 29.12
C PHE A 375 -6.87 26.77 29.28
N THR A 376 -7.26 26.07 28.22
CA THR A 376 -8.42 25.18 28.22
C THR A 376 -8.08 23.88 27.53
N GLN A 377 -8.27 22.76 28.24
CA GLN A 377 -8.18 21.44 27.63
C GLN A 377 -9.46 21.13 26.86
N GLN A 378 -9.33 20.85 25.56
CA GLN A 378 -10.39 20.39 24.69
C GLN A 378 -10.03 19.00 24.15
N GLN A 379 -10.65 17.96 24.71
CA GLN A 379 -10.37 16.56 24.37
C GLN A 379 -8.87 16.19 24.57
N GLN A 380 -8.14 16.01 23.48
CA GLN A 380 -6.70 15.69 23.44
C GLN A 380 -5.84 16.88 22.99
N GLN A 381 -6.37 18.10 23.09
CA GLN A 381 -5.67 19.31 22.73
C GLN A 381 -5.73 20.33 23.87
N LEU A 382 -4.63 21.05 24.06
CA LEU A 382 -4.56 22.24 24.88
C LEU A 382 -4.80 23.45 23.98
N LEU A 383 -5.83 24.23 24.28
CA LEU A 383 -6.10 25.54 23.68
C LEU A 383 -5.58 26.61 24.63
N ILE A 384 -4.70 27.47 24.14
CA ILE A 384 -4.18 28.64 24.85
C ILE A 384 -4.68 29.88 24.09
N THR A 385 -5.43 30.75 24.75
CA THR A 385 -5.87 32.02 24.17
C THR A 385 -5.22 33.17 24.91
N ILE A 386 -4.62 34.09 24.16
CA ILE A 386 -4.02 35.32 24.66
C ILE A 386 -4.81 36.48 24.06
N ASP A 387 -5.46 37.25 24.91
CA ASP A 387 -6.32 38.38 24.56
C ASP A 387 -5.70 39.68 25.05
N ASP A 388 -5.63 40.68 24.18
CA ASP A 388 -5.30 42.06 24.54
C ASP A 388 -6.43 43.03 24.17
N ASN A 389 -6.36 44.24 24.71
CA ASN A 389 -7.29 45.33 24.47
C ASN A 389 -6.70 46.52 23.70
N GLY A 390 -5.67 46.28 22.89
CA GLY A 390 -5.05 47.32 22.06
C GLY A 390 -5.84 47.67 20.81
N GLU A 391 -5.20 48.32 19.84
CA GLU A 391 -5.80 48.70 18.54
C GLU A 391 -6.21 47.49 17.67
N GLY A 392 -5.72 46.29 18.01
CA GLY A 392 -5.94 45.08 17.23
C GLY A 392 -5.22 45.10 15.89
N VAL A 393 -5.69 44.24 14.97
CA VAL A 393 -5.16 44.10 13.61
C VAL A 393 -6.33 44.10 12.63
N PRO A 394 -6.24 44.81 11.49
CA PRO A 394 -7.25 44.76 10.43
C PRO A 394 -7.54 43.32 9.99
N SER A 395 -8.81 42.99 9.72
CA SER A 395 -9.22 41.62 9.43
C SER A 395 -8.54 41.00 8.20
N ASP A 396 -8.14 41.83 7.24
CA ASP A 396 -7.40 41.46 6.02
C ASP A 396 -5.90 41.25 6.25
N GLU A 397 -5.35 41.72 7.37
CA GLU A 397 -3.94 41.55 7.74
C GLU A 397 -3.73 40.42 8.78
N LEU A 398 -4.79 39.84 9.35
CA LEU A 398 -4.71 38.82 10.43
C LEU A 398 -3.90 37.58 10.06
N ASP A 399 -3.94 37.13 8.81
CA ASP A 399 -3.12 36.00 8.35
C ASP A 399 -1.68 36.43 8.03
N ASP A 400 -1.48 37.70 7.67
CA ASP A 400 -0.20 38.22 7.22
C ASP A 400 0.76 38.53 8.38
N ILE A 401 0.26 38.74 9.61
CA ILE A 401 1.10 39.00 10.80
C ILE A 401 2.04 37.84 11.16
N PHE A 402 1.79 36.63 10.66
CA PHE A 402 2.66 35.48 10.84
C PHE A 402 3.80 35.42 9.81
N ARG A 403 3.79 36.29 8.78
CA ARG A 403 4.86 36.33 7.77
C ARG A 403 6.14 36.96 8.36
N PRO A 404 7.33 36.41 8.07
CA PRO A 404 8.60 37.00 8.50
C PRO A 404 8.73 38.45 8.04
N PHE A 405 9.20 39.32 8.93
CA PHE A 405 9.40 40.76 8.72
C PHE A 405 8.12 41.57 8.47
N TYR A 406 6.95 40.94 8.52
CA TYR A 406 5.69 41.65 8.33
C TYR A 406 5.35 42.47 9.57
N ARG A 407 4.87 43.69 9.34
CA ARG A 407 4.39 44.61 10.37
C ARG A 407 3.23 45.43 9.81
N VAL A 408 2.14 45.47 10.57
CA VAL A 408 0.97 46.32 10.33
C VAL A 408 1.42 47.79 10.26
N SER A 409 0.82 48.54 9.34
CA SER A 409 1.18 49.93 9.03
C SER A 409 1.15 50.85 10.25
N THR A 410 0.12 50.75 11.09
CA THR A 410 -0.05 51.50 12.35
C THR A 410 1.05 51.20 13.38
N ALA A 411 1.56 49.97 13.39
CA ALA A 411 2.66 49.56 14.25
C ALA A 411 4.04 50.00 13.74
N ARG A 412 4.18 50.52 12.50
CA ARG A 412 5.45 51.00 11.94
C ARG A 412 5.86 52.37 12.50
N ASP A 413 4.88 53.24 12.75
CA ASP A 413 5.09 54.62 13.20
C ASP A 413 5.39 54.71 14.69
N ARG A 414 4.91 53.75 15.49
CA ARG A 414 5.36 53.58 16.88
C ARG A 414 6.82 53.11 16.83
N SER A 415 7.74 53.90 17.39
CA SER A 415 9.19 53.66 17.52
C SER A 415 9.55 52.45 18.41
N SER A 416 8.77 51.38 18.29
CA SER A 416 8.78 50.20 19.13
C SER A 416 9.49 49.10 18.35
N GLY A 417 10.79 48.92 18.62
CA GLY A 417 11.80 48.18 17.85
C GLY A 417 11.60 46.67 17.65
N GLY A 418 10.40 46.21 17.31
CA GLY A 418 10.14 44.82 16.91
C GLY A 418 10.65 44.55 15.49
N THR A 419 11.13 43.34 15.27
CA THR A 419 11.73 42.86 14.00
C THR A 419 10.70 42.30 13.02
N GLY A 420 9.50 41.95 13.51
CA GLY A 420 8.49 41.22 12.73
C GLY A 420 8.81 39.73 12.60
N LEU A 421 9.72 39.19 13.41
CA LEU A 421 10.07 37.76 13.39
C LEU A 421 9.36 36.94 14.48
N GLY A 422 8.95 37.56 15.59
CA GLY A 422 8.39 36.86 16.75
C GLY A 422 7.23 35.91 16.42
N LEU A 423 6.19 36.39 15.73
CA LEU A 423 5.03 35.54 15.39
C LEU A 423 5.36 34.46 14.35
N ALA A 424 6.30 34.73 13.44
CA ALA A 424 6.79 33.73 12.48
C ALA A 424 7.60 32.62 13.19
N ILE A 425 8.41 32.99 14.20
CA ILE A 425 9.10 32.05 15.09
C ILE A 425 8.06 31.18 15.81
N THR A 426 7.05 31.80 16.43
CA THR A 426 5.98 31.10 17.13
C THR A 426 5.23 30.13 16.22
N GLU A 427 4.82 30.55 15.01
CA GLU A 427 4.14 29.67 14.05
C GLU A 427 5.00 28.46 13.68
N SER A 428 6.28 28.69 13.36
CA SER A 428 7.21 27.61 13.03
C SER A 428 7.40 26.64 14.20
N ALA A 429 7.58 27.15 15.42
CA ALA A 429 7.74 26.34 16.62
C ALA A 429 6.48 25.49 16.87
N LEU A 430 5.28 26.06 16.77
CA LEU A 430 4.03 25.32 16.99
C LEU A 430 3.81 24.26 15.92
N ARG A 431 4.08 24.56 14.65
CA ARG A 431 3.95 23.58 13.55
C ARG A 431 4.83 22.36 13.76
N GLN A 432 6.05 22.55 14.27
CA GLN A 432 6.97 21.45 14.62
C GLN A 432 6.45 20.57 15.77
N HIS A 433 5.62 21.13 16.63
CA HIS A 433 4.96 20.42 17.73
C HIS A 433 3.57 19.90 17.36
N SER A 434 3.24 19.85 16.05
CA SER A 434 1.91 19.49 15.54
C SER A 434 0.78 20.35 16.11
N GLY A 435 1.11 21.58 16.51
CA GLY A 435 0.18 22.60 16.96
C GLY A 435 -0.20 23.57 15.85
N THR A 436 -1.14 24.46 16.16
CA THR A 436 -1.56 25.55 15.25
C THR A 436 -1.64 26.87 15.99
N ILE A 437 -1.56 27.98 15.25
CA ILE A 437 -1.78 29.33 15.76
C ILE A 437 -2.77 30.05 14.85
N LYS A 438 -3.64 30.87 15.44
CA LYS A 438 -4.60 31.72 14.71
C LYS A 438 -4.74 33.08 15.37
N ALA A 439 -4.94 34.10 14.55
CA ALA A 439 -5.23 35.46 14.97
C ALA A 439 -6.70 35.78 14.70
N THR A 440 -7.37 36.41 15.66
CA THR A 440 -8.77 36.85 15.56
C THR A 440 -8.95 38.14 16.35
N SER A 441 -10.06 38.87 16.17
CA SER A 441 -10.37 40.00 17.05
C SER A 441 -10.66 39.52 18.48
N SER A 442 -10.05 40.20 19.46
CA SER A 442 -10.27 39.92 20.88
C SER A 442 -11.62 40.45 21.36
N PRO A 443 -12.33 39.73 22.24
CA PRO A 443 -13.50 40.25 22.95
C PRO A 443 -13.19 41.50 23.80
N LEU A 444 -11.93 41.72 24.16
CA LEU A 444 -11.47 42.92 24.88
C LEU A 444 -11.26 44.13 23.95
N GLY A 445 -11.40 43.96 22.64
CA GLY A 445 -11.30 45.02 21.64
C GLY A 445 -10.00 45.01 20.82
N GLY A 446 -8.97 44.28 21.25
CA GLY A 446 -7.67 44.18 20.57
C GLY A 446 -7.49 42.89 19.76
N LEU A 447 -6.34 42.23 19.92
CA LEU A 447 -6.00 40.99 19.22
C LEU A 447 -6.14 39.75 20.12
N ARG A 448 -6.72 38.68 19.57
CA ARG A 448 -6.72 37.34 20.16
C ARG A 448 -5.81 36.43 19.38
N ILE A 449 -4.79 35.89 20.04
CA ILE A 449 -3.98 34.79 19.52
C ILE A 449 -4.44 33.48 20.17
N SER A 450 -4.83 32.51 19.35
CA SER A 450 -5.23 31.17 19.77
C SER A 450 -4.19 30.16 19.33
N ILE A 451 -3.58 29.46 20.29
CA ILE A 451 -2.59 28.40 20.09
C ILE A 451 -3.23 27.06 20.45
N THR A 452 -3.05 26.05 19.60
CA THR A 452 -3.44 24.67 19.93
C THR A 452 -2.22 23.75 19.95
N LEU A 453 -2.13 22.89 20.95
CA LEU A 453 -1.07 21.88 21.09
C LEU A 453 -1.69 20.51 21.41
N PRO A 454 -1.18 19.41 20.83
CA PRO A 454 -1.64 18.07 21.17
C PRO A 454 -1.12 17.64 22.56
N LEU A 455 -2.01 17.07 23.37
CA LEU A 455 -1.66 16.46 24.66
C LEU A 455 -1.33 14.98 24.46
N ILE A 456 -0.36 14.50 25.22
CA ILE A 456 -0.05 13.06 25.32
C ILE A 456 -1.04 12.43 26.30
N ARG A 457 -1.44 11.19 26.02
CA ARG A 457 -2.27 10.38 26.93
C ARG A 457 -1.45 9.73 28.03
#